data_AF-B7FHR4-F1
#
_entry.id   AF-B7FHR4-F1
#
_cell.length_a   1.000
_cell.length_b   1.000
_cell.length_c   1.000
_cell.angle_alpha   90.00
_cell.angle_beta   90.00
_cell.angle_gamma   90.00
#
_symmetry.space_group_name_H-M   'P 1'
#
loop_
_entity.id
_entity.type
_entity.pdbx_description
1 polymer ?
#
loop_
_entity_poly.entity_id
_entity_poly.type
_entity_poly.pdbx_seq_one_letter_code
_entity_poly.pdbx_strand_id
1 'polypeptide(L)'
;MFENSSVFVMDILGNLVTFIAPLWIAVIFGVVVGWAWKPKWAIEPNNYSWSTNLFKFRIPWFNYSELQNQPGLEYSATSSSGESEKGLRSIVTEHDLQNLCKLVEEKDGGPAWIQMMDRSTPNMTYQAWRRDQENGPPQYRSRTVFEDASPELVRDFFWDDEFRSRWDDMLIHASTIQECEVTGTMMVQWVRKFPFFCSDREYIIGRRIWDAERTYYCVTKGVPCSSIPRQSKPRRVVLYYSSSFIRAV
;
A
#
# COMPACT_ATOMS: atom_id res chain seq x y z
N MET A 1 29.74 -35.68 50.63
CA MET A 1 28.44 -35.92 49.98
C MET A 1 27.83 -34.66 49.35
N PHE A 2 28.10 -33.46 49.90
CA PHE A 2 27.57 -32.19 49.35
C PHE A 2 28.24 -31.69 48.05
N GLU A 3 29.51 -32.04 47.80
CA GLU A 3 30.30 -31.53 46.66
C GLU A 3 29.90 -32.15 45.31
N ASN A 4 29.44 -33.41 45.29
CA ASN A 4 28.84 -34.00 44.09
C ASN A 4 27.47 -33.41 43.74
N SER A 5 26.76 -32.88 44.74
CA SER A 5 25.42 -32.32 44.53
C SER A 5 25.49 -30.92 43.89
N SER A 6 26.50 -30.12 44.25
CA SER A 6 26.70 -28.79 43.64
C SER A 6 27.13 -28.90 42.17
N VAL A 7 28.05 -29.81 41.84
CA VAL A 7 28.49 -30.04 40.46
C VAL A 7 27.34 -30.51 39.58
N PHE A 8 26.50 -31.42 40.08
CA PHE A 8 25.31 -31.90 39.36
C PHE A 8 24.27 -30.79 39.13
N VAL A 9 24.01 -29.95 40.14
CA VAL A 9 23.11 -28.80 40.01
C VAL A 9 23.65 -27.76 39.02
N MET A 10 24.95 -27.50 39.02
CA MET A 10 25.58 -26.59 38.05
C MET A 10 25.49 -27.11 36.62
N ASP A 11 25.62 -28.42 36.40
CA ASP A 11 25.48 -29.05 35.08
C ASP A 11 24.02 -28.97 34.58
N ILE A 12 23.03 -29.21 35.46
CA ILE A 12 21.60 -29.02 35.12
C ILE A 12 21.32 -27.56 34.76
N LEU A 13 21.83 -26.60 35.54
CA LEU A 13 21.66 -25.17 35.25
C LEU A 13 22.34 -24.77 33.94
N GLY A 14 23.54 -25.28 33.65
CA GLY A 14 24.25 -25.04 32.38
C GLY A 14 23.48 -25.57 31.17
N ASN A 15 22.95 -26.78 31.27
CA ASN A 15 22.10 -27.38 30.23
C ASN A 15 20.81 -26.57 30.05
N LEU A 16 20.15 -26.18 31.14
CA LEU A 16 18.93 -25.37 31.10
C LEU A 16 19.17 -24.01 30.42
N VAL A 17 20.27 -23.32 30.76
CA VAL A 17 20.66 -22.06 30.13
C VAL A 17 20.91 -22.25 28.64
N THR A 18 21.51 -23.37 28.22
CA THR A 18 21.77 -23.66 26.80
C THR A 18 20.47 -23.78 26.00
N PHE A 19 19.40 -24.34 26.57
CA PHE A 19 18.09 -24.42 25.91
C PHE A 19 17.31 -23.10 25.97
N ILE A 20 17.43 -22.37 27.07
CA ILE A 20 16.62 -21.19 27.35
C ILE A 20 17.23 -19.91 26.74
N ALA A 21 18.56 -19.83 26.61
CA ALA A 21 19.24 -18.64 26.08
C ALA A 21 18.82 -18.29 24.63
N PRO A 22 18.73 -19.22 23.67
CA PRO A 22 18.27 -18.89 22.31
C PRO A 22 16.84 -18.33 22.28
N LEU A 23 15.95 -18.86 23.15
CA LEU A 23 14.57 -18.37 23.28
C LEU A 23 14.54 -16.94 23.81
N TRP A 24 15.30 -16.63 24.87
CA TRP A 24 15.35 -15.26 25.40
C TRP A 24 16.08 -14.30 24.46
N ILE A 25 17.09 -14.74 23.72
CA ILE A 25 17.71 -13.92 22.68
C ILE A 25 16.67 -13.54 21.61
N ALA A 26 15.85 -14.50 21.16
CA ALA A 26 14.77 -14.22 20.21
C ALA A 26 13.71 -13.27 20.80
N VAL A 27 13.33 -13.44 22.07
CA VAL A 27 12.40 -12.53 22.77
C VAL A 27 12.96 -11.13 22.89
N ILE A 28 14.20 -10.97 23.40
CA ILE A 28 14.86 -9.67 23.55
C ILE A 28 15.03 -9.01 22.19
N PHE A 29 15.46 -9.76 21.16
CA PHE A 29 15.57 -9.24 19.81
C PHE A 29 14.21 -8.78 19.27
N GLY A 30 13.15 -9.57 19.45
CA GLY A 30 11.79 -9.20 19.08
C GLY A 30 11.29 -7.95 19.80
N VAL A 31 11.57 -7.82 21.10
CA VAL A 31 11.22 -6.64 21.92
C VAL A 31 12.01 -5.42 21.44
N VAL A 32 13.33 -5.50 21.32
CA VAL A 32 14.18 -4.39 20.87
C VAL A 32 13.82 -3.95 19.46
N VAL A 33 13.60 -4.90 18.53
CA VAL A 33 13.13 -4.60 17.18
C VAL A 33 11.77 -3.92 17.20
N GLY A 34 10.80 -4.45 17.95
CA GLY A 34 9.47 -3.85 18.05
C GLY A 34 9.46 -2.47 18.70
N TRP A 35 10.44 -2.17 19.55
CA TRP A 35 10.60 -0.85 20.18
C TRP A 35 11.32 0.14 19.27
N ALA A 36 12.36 -0.30 18.58
CA ALA A 36 13.14 0.51 17.64
C ALA A 36 12.37 0.80 16.34
N TRP A 37 11.47 -0.10 15.94
CA TRP A 37 10.63 0.05 14.76
C TRP A 37 9.20 0.43 15.13
N LYS A 38 9.02 1.69 15.54
CA LYS A 38 7.70 2.30 15.71
C LYS A 38 7.59 3.52 14.79
N PRO A 39 6.81 3.44 13.70
CA PRO A 39 6.60 4.61 12.85
C PRO A 39 5.86 5.70 13.66
N LYS A 40 6.18 6.98 13.44
CA LYS A 40 5.71 8.06 14.33
C LYS A 40 4.20 8.23 14.22
N TRP A 41 3.62 7.94 13.06
CA TRP A 41 2.16 7.90 12.88
C TRP A 41 1.43 7.00 13.88
N ALA A 42 2.07 5.95 14.40
CA ALA A 42 1.48 5.06 15.40
C ALA A 42 1.66 5.54 16.85
N ILE A 43 2.59 6.47 17.11
CA ILE A 43 2.95 6.95 18.46
C ILE A 43 2.35 8.34 18.74
N GLU A 44 2.34 9.23 17.75
CA GLU A 44 1.97 10.64 17.91
C GLU A 44 0.81 11.04 16.98
N PRO A 45 -0.38 10.42 17.10
CA PRO A 45 -1.50 10.72 16.21
C PRO A 45 -1.92 12.20 16.30
N ASN A 46 -1.71 12.85 17.45
CA ASN A 46 -2.14 14.23 17.70
C ASN A 46 -1.22 15.31 17.11
N ASN A 47 -0.03 14.95 16.60
CA ASN A 47 0.88 15.92 15.98
C ASN A 47 0.53 16.24 14.52
N TYR A 48 -0.37 15.47 13.92
CA TYR A 48 -0.90 15.76 12.60
C TYR A 48 -2.08 16.71 12.76
N SER A 49 -1.86 18.00 12.49
CA SER A 49 -2.96 18.95 12.36
C SER A 49 -3.76 18.61 11.11
N TRP A 50 -4.79 17.79 11.25
CA TRP A 50 -5.75 17.46 10.18
C TRP A 50 -6.65 18.67 9.81
N SER A 51 -6.31 19.88 10.28
CA SER A 51 -7.12 21.10 10.12
C SER A 51 -7.14 21.59 8.67
N THR A 52 -8.34 21.56 8.08
CA THR A 52 -8.95 22.47 7.08
C THR A 52 -8.22 22.80 5.76
N ASN A 53 -6.95 22.46 5.59
CA ASN A 53 -6.23 22.63 4.32
C ASN A 53 -6.27 21.38 3.42
N LEU A 54 -6.88 20.27 3.87
CA LEU A 54 -7.25 19.13 3.00
C LEU A 54 -8.14 19.57 1.82
N PHE A 55 -8.86 20.68 1.98
CA PHE A 55 -9.93 21.10 1.05
C PHE A 55 -9.54 22.19 0.05
N LYS A 56 -8.25 22.52 -0.11
CA LYS A 56 -7.79 23.49 -1.14
C LYS A 56 -7.24 22.85 -2.42
N PHE A 57 -6.99 21.55 -2.43
CA PHE A 57 -6.54 20.86 -3.65
C PHE A 57 -7.75 20.45 -4.49
N ARG A 58 -8.24 21.39 -5.29
CA ARG A 58 -9.05 21.07 -6.46
C ARG A 58 -8.09 20.40 -7.46
N ILE A 59 -8.11 19.08 -7.54
CA ILE A 59 -7.51 18.38 -8.68
C ILE A 59 -8.16 18.98 -9.93
N PRO A 60 -7.39 19.50 -10.91
CA PRO A 60 -7.94 20.12 -12.11
C PRO A 60 -8.45 19.04 -13.07
N TRP A 61 -9.46 18.27 -12.65
CA TRP A 61 -10.19 17.39 -13.55
C TRP A 61 -11.47 18.12 -13.97
N PHE A 62 -11.41 18.69 -15.18
CA PHE A 62 -12.48 19.18 -16.05
C PHE A 62 -13.83 19.61 -15.42
N ASN A 63 -14.12 20.92 -15.47
CA ASN A 63 -15.50 21.41 -15.58
C ASN A 63 -16.10 20.82 -16.87
N TYR A 64 -16.91 19.76 -16.75
CA TYR A 64 -17.58 19.11 -17.89
C TYR A 64 -18.53 20.06 -18.66
N SER A 65 -18.85 21.21 -18.09
CA SER A 65 -19.76 22.22 -18.65
C SER A 65 -19.11 23.23 -19.60
N GLU A 66 -17.79 23.23 -19.79
CA GLU A 66 -17.09 24.30 -20.54
C GLU A 66 -16.49 23.85 -21.89
N LEU A 67 -16.61 22.57 -22.26
CA LEU A 67 -16.08 22.03 -23.52
C LEU A 67 -17.10 21.89 -24.67
N GLN A 68 -18.29 22.52 -24.56
CA GLN A 68 -19.27 22.52 -25.66
C GLN A 68 -19.22 23.76 -26.57
N ASN A 69 -18.38 24.75 -26.28
CA ASN A 69 -18.35 25.99 -27.07
C ASN A 69 -16.92 26.48 -27.36
N GLN A 70 -16.20 25.82 -28.27
CA GLN A 70 -15.19 26.52 -29.10
C GLN A 70 -14.79 25.70 -30.34
N PRO A 71 -14.77 26.30 -31.54
CA PRO A 71 -14.41 25.60 -32.78
C PRO A 71 -12.89 25.65 -33.05
N GLY A 72 -12.35 24.50 -33.47
CA GLY A 72 -11.24 24.35 -34.41
C GLY A 72 -9.89 24.98 -34.05
N LEU A 73 -8.95 24.15 -33.59
CA LEU A 73 -7.52 24.37 -33.84
C LEU A 73 -6.89 23.06 -34.33
N GLU A 74 -6.32 23.09 -35.53
CA GLU A 74 -5.47 22.04 -36.08
C GLU A 74 -4.17 21.95 -35.29
N TYR A 75 -3.86 20.76 -34.77
CA TYR A 75 -2.56 20.47 -34.17
C TYR A 75 -1.79 19.54 -35.11
N SER A 76 -0.65 20.03 -35.58
CA SER A 76 0.32 19.29 -36.38
C SER A 76 0.88 18.11 -35.56
N ALA A 77 0.69 16.90 -36.07
CA ALA A 77 1.13 15.67 -35.44
C ALA A 77 2.66 15.56 -35.42
N THR A 78 3.26 15.62 -34.23
CA THR A 78 4.64 15.15 -34.01
C THR A 78 4.57 13.69 -33.57
N SER A 79 5.09 12.80 -34.40
CA SER A 79 4.91 11.35 -34.38
C SER A 79 5.74 10.58 -33.33
N SER A 80 6.04 11.16 -32.17
CA SER A 80 6.83 10.51 -31.10
C SER A 80 6.08 10.32 -29.77
N SER A 81 4.92 10.95 -29.57
CA SER A 81 4.13 10.84 -28.32
C SER A 81 3.21 9.61 -28.27
N GLY A 82 2.81 9.08 -29.42
CA GLY A 82 1.76 8.05 -29.52
C GLY A 82 2.17 6.66 -29.02
N GLU A 83 3.45 6.29 -29.06
CA GLU A 83 3.93 4.98 -28.59
C GLU A 83 4.06 4.93 -27.06
N SER A 84 4.56 6.02 -26.46
CA SER A 84 4.69 6.15 -25.01
C SER A 84 3.32 6.13 -24.32
N GLU A 85 2.35 6.87 -24.85
CA GLU A 85 0.98 6.87 -24.31
C GLU A 85 0.28 5.52 -24.46
N LYS A 86 0.41 4.84 -25.60
CA LYS A 86 -0.16 3.50 -25.80
C LYS A 86 0.44 2.49 -24.82
N GLY A 87 1.76 2.56 -24.61
CA GLY A 87 2.45 1.76 -23.61
C GLY A 87 1.86 1.97 -22.21
N LEU A 88 1.67 3.23 -21.80
CA LEU A 88 1.13 3.58 -20.49
C LEU A 88 -0.34 3.13 -20.29
N ARG A 89 -1.19 3.28 -21.32
CA ARG A 89 -2.59 2.80 -21.29
C ARG A 89 -2.69 1.28 -21.10
N SER A 90 -1.68 0.54 -21.57
CA SER A 90 -1.64 -0.92 -21.46
C SER A 90 -1.12 -1.41 -20.10
N ILE A 91 -0.63 -0.52 -19.24
CA ILE A 91 -0.06 -0.90 -17.95
C ILE A 91 -1.15 -1.39 -17.00
N VAL A 92 -2.22 -0.63 -16.85
CA VAL A 92 -3.38 -0.98 -16.01
C VAL A 92 -4.63 -1.00 -16.89
N THR A 93 -5.15 -2.20 -17.11
CA THR A 93 -6.11 -2.52 -18.16
C THR A 93 -7.49 -2.83 -17.60
N GLU A 94 -8.47 -2.93 -18.49
CA GLU A 94 -9.82 -3.36 -18.12
C GLU A 94 -9.86 -4.79 -17.54
N HIS A 95 -8.90 -5.64 -17.89
CA HIS A 95 -8.78 -6.95 -17.28
C HIS A 95 -8.45 -6.86 -15.78
N ASP A 96 -7.66 -5.87 -15.39
CA ASP A 96 -7.34 -5.62 -13.98
C ASP A 96 -8.58 -5.15 -13.21
N LEU A 97 -9.45 -4.33 -13.84
CA LEU A 97 -10.74 -3.94 -13.27
C LEU A 97 -11.67 -5.14 -13.11
N GLN A 98 -11.81 -5.98 -14.14
CA GLN A 98 -12.60 -7.21 -14.06
C GLN A 98 -12.12 -8.13 -12.93
N ASN A 99 -10.80 -8.24 -12.74
CA ASN A 99 -10.23 -9.00 -11.63
C ASN A 99 -10.60 -8.38 -10.26
N LEU A 100 -10.50 -7.06 -10.13
CA LEU A 100 -10.94 -6.36 -8.92
C LEU A 100 -12.45 -6.59 -8.66
N CYS A 101 -13.32 -6.52 -9.66
CA CYS A 101 -14.74 -6.80 -9.50
C CYS A 101 -14.98 -8.21 -8.93
N LYS A 102 -14.27 -9.22 -9.44
CA LYS A 102 -14.33 -10.58 -8.89
C LYS A 102 -13.87 -10.65 -7.44
N LEU A 103 -12.82 -9.93 -7.07
CA LEU A 103 -12.33 -9.86 -5.68
C LEU A 103 -13.36 -9.18 -4.75
N VAL A 104 -14.02 -8.12 -5.20
CA VAL A 104 -15.05 -7.40 -4.45
C VAL A 104 -16.27 -8.28 -4.22
N GLU A 105 -16.69 -9.02 -5.25
CA GLU A 105 -17.82 -9.95 -5.21
C GLU A 105 -17.48 -11.30 -4.56
N GLU A 106 -16.22 -11.53 -4.19
CA GLU A 106 -15.72 -12.83 -3.68
C GLU A 106 -15.96 -14.00 -4.65
N LYS A 107 -15.93 -13.70 -5.96
CA LYS A 107 -16.07 -14.65 -7.07
C LYS A 107 -14.75 -14.87 -7.82
N ASP A 108 -13.62 -14.60 -7.17
CA ASP A 108 -12.29 -14.79 -7.73
C ASP A 108 -11.84 -16.27 -7.74
N GLY A 109 -12.59 -17.15 -7.05
CA GLY A 109 -12.31 -18.59 -7.00
C GLY A 109 -11.15 -18.97 -6.07
N GLY A 110 -10.61 -18.02 -5.29
CA GLY A 110 -9.58 -18.29 -4.30
C GLY A 110 -10.10 -18.97 -3.02
N PRO A 111 -9.19 -19.39 -2.13
CA PRO A 111 -9.55 -20.00 -0.85
C PRO A 111 -10.39 -19.09 0.04
N ALA A 112 -11.04 -19.69 1.04
CA ALA A 112 -11.82 -18.97 2.03
C ALA A 112 -10.98 -17.97 2.84
N TRP A 113 -11.58 -16.84 3.17
CA TRP A 113 -10.98 -15.80 4.00
C TRP A 113 -11.04 -16.17 5.49
N ILE A 114 -9.91 -16.04 6.20
CA ILE A 114 -9.80 -16.23 7.65
C ILE A 114 -9.79 -14.86 8.31
N GLN A 115 -10.77 -14.60 9.18
CA GLN A 115 -10.87 -13.32 9.90
C GLN A 115 -9.72 -13.17 10.90
N MET A 116 -9.02 -12.04 10.82
CA MET A 116 -7.89 -11.71 11.69
C MET A 116 -8.17 -10.52 12.62
N MET A 117 -9.08 -9.64 12.24
CA MET A 117 -9.40 -8.44 13.01
C MET A 117 -10.85 -8.02 12.82
N ASP A 118 -11.48 -7.59 13.91
CA ASP A 118 -12.75 -6.88 13.94
C ASP A 118 -12.71 -5.85 15.08
N ARG A 119 -12.72 -4.57 14.73
CA ARG A 119 -12.58 -3.45 15.67
C ARG A 119 -13.52 -2.33 15.25
N SER A 120 -14.07 -1.64 16.25
CA SER A 120 -14.94 -0.50 16.03
C SER A 120 -14.63 0.62 17.04
N THR A 121 -14.77 1.85 16.56
CA THR A 121 -14.79 3.09 17.33
C THR A 121 -16.05 3.87 16.92
N PRO A 122 -16.46 4.94 17.64
CA PRO A 122 -17.68 5.68 17.28
C PRO A 122 -17.72 6.19 15.83
N ASN A 123 -16.56 6.44 15.20
CA ASN A 123 -16.47 7.05 13.87
C ASN A 123 -15.88 6.12 12.80
N MET A 124 -15.53 4.88 13.15
CA MET A 124 -14.84 3.98 12.24
C MET A 124 -15.00 2.52 12.64
N THR A 125 -15.30 1.66 11.67
CA THR A 125 -15.23 0.20 11.83
C THR A 125 -14.19 -0.39 10.88
N TYR A 126 -13.36 -1.31 11.38
CA TYR A 126 -12.29 -1.96 10.64
C TYR A 126 -12.33 -3.47 10.83
N GLN A 127 -12.34 -4.19 9.71
CA GLN A 127 -12.27 -5.64 9.66
C GLN A 127 -11.15 -6.06 8.70
N ALA A 128 -10.47 -7.15 9.03
CA ALA A 128 -9.42 -7.69 8.18
C ALA A 128 -9.42 -9.22 8.14
N TRP A 129 -9.07 -9.75 6.99
CA TRP A 129 -8.97 -11.17 6.70
C TRP A 129 -7.65 -11.50 5.99
N ARG A 130 -7.20 -12.74 6.15
CA ARG A 130 -6.08 -13.33 5.41
C ARG A 130 -6.53 -14.63 4.77
N ARG A 131 -5.94 -14.97 3.64
CA ARG A 131 -5.96 -16.34 3.12
C ARG A 131 -4.58 -16.72 2.62
N ASP A 132 -4.25 -17.99 2.76
CA ASP A 132 -3.00 -18.55 2.29
C ASP A 132 -3.25 -19.15 0.89
N GLN A 133 -2.37 -18.87 -0.07
CA GLN A 133 -2.45 -19.42 -1.42
C GLN A 133 -1.62 -20.70 -1.51
N GLU A 134 -2.03 -21.66 -2.35
CA GLU A 134 -1.23 -22.86 -2.63
C GLU A 134 0.16 -22.48 -3.17
N ASN A 135 0.19 -21.51 -4.08
CA ASN A 135 1.40 -20.99 -4.71
C ASN A 135 1.46 -19.47 -4.53
N GLY A 136 2.39 -18.99 -3.70
CA GLY A 136 2.69 -17.57 -3.56
C GLY A 136 2.54 -17.02 -2.15
N PRO A 137 2.69 -15.70 -1.98
CA PRO A 137 2.53 -15.05 -0.69
C PRO A 137 1.06 -15.08 -0.23
N PRO A 138 0.81 -14.94 1.08
CA PRO A 138 -0.54 -14.78 1.60
C PRO A 138 -1.20 -13.52 1.05
N GLN A 139 -2.51 -13.57 0.91
CA GLN A 139 -3.33 -12.43 0.51
C GLN A 139 -4.06 -11.86 1.72
N TYR A 140 -4.26 -10.55 1.69
CA TYR A 140 -4.93 -9.81 2.74
C TYR A 140 -6.07 -9.00 2.14
N ARG A 141 -7.17 -8.91 2.90
CA ARG A 141 -8.32 -8.09 2.59
C ARG A 141 -8.71 -7.32 3.84
N SER A 142 -9.12 -6.08 3.67
CA SER A 142 -9.71 -5.30 4.74
C SER A 142 -10.97 -4.59 4.28
N ARG A 143 -11.88 -4.37 5.22
CA ARG A 143 -13.04 -3.51 5.05
C ARG A 143 -12.98 -2.43 6.12
N THR A 144 -13.08 -1.18 5.69
CA THR A 144 -13.13 -0.02 6.57
C THR A 144 -14.39 0.78 6.28
N VAL A 145 -15.12 1.15 7.31
CA VAL A 145 -16.21 2.13 7.25
C VAL A 145 -15.74 3.35 8.02
N PHE A 146 -15.85 4.53 7.39
CA PHE A 146 -15.58 5.82 8.00
C PHE A 146 -16.91 6.55 8.11
N GLU A 147 -17.31 6.93 9.32
CA GLU A 147 -18.49 7.78 9.53
C GLU A 147 -18.16 9.20 9.04
N ASP A 148 -19.18 9.90 8.53
CA ASP A 148 -19.10 11.29 8.08
C ASP A 148 -18.04 11.60 6.99
N ALA A 149 -17.59 10.59 6.24
CA ALA A 149 -16.65 10.75 5.13
C ALA A 149 -17.29 10.39 3.78
N SER A 150 -17.14 11.28 2.79
CA SER A 150 -17.63 10.98 1.45
C SER A 150 -16.68 10.02 0.69
N PRO A 151 -17.19 9.22 -0.27
CA PRO A 151 -16.35 8.35 -1.09
C PRO A 151 -15.21 9.09 -1.80
N GLU A 152 -15.46 10.34 -2.23
CA GLU A 152 -14.48 11.21 -2.87
C GLU A 152 -13.33 11.56 -1.93
N LEU A 153 -13.66 11.92 -0.68
CA LEU A 153 -12.67 12.25 0.34
C LEU A 153 -11.77 11.05 0.65
N VAL A 154 -12.36 9.85 0.80
CA VAL A 154 -11.63 8.62 1.06
C VAL A 154 -10.72 8.27 -0.13
N ARG A 155 -11.23 8.39 -1.36
CA ARG A 155 -10.45 8.19 -2.59
C ARG A 155 -9.23 9.10 -2.62
N ASP A 156 -9.43 10.40 -2.45
CA ASP A 156 -8.37 11.41 -2.57
C ASP A 156 -7.31 11.24 -1.46
N PHE A 157 -7.75 10.96 -0.23
CA PHE A 157 -6.87 10.70 0.90
C PHE A 157 -5.87 9.55 0.63
N PHE A 158 -6.32 8.47 -0.02
CA PHE A 158 -5.46 7.32 -0.32
C PHE A 158 -4.69 7.45 -1.65
N TRP A 159 -5.12 8.31 -2.56
CA TRP A 159 -4.52 8.48 -3.88
C TRP A 159 -3.39 9.52 -3.90
N ASP A 160 -3.48 10.55 -3.04
CA ASP A 160 -2.53 11.66 -2.99
C ASP A 160 -1.22 11.28 -2.28
N ASP A 161 -0.18 11.03 -3.07
CA ASP A 161 1.16 10.70 -2.56
C ASP A 161 1.86 11.88 -1.89
N GLU A 162 1.60 13.12 -2.34
CA GLU A 162 2.21 14.31 -1.74
C GLU A 162 1.66 14.50 -0.33
N PHE A 163 0.33 14.42 -0.19
CA PHE A 163 -0.32 14.44 1.12
C PHE A 163 0.10 13.25 1.97
N ARG A 164 0.22 12.05 1.39
CA ARG A 164 0.67 10.85 2.10
C ARG A 164 2.03 11.01 2.74
N SER A 165 2.98 11.67 2.07
CA SER A 165 4.32 11.92 2.62
C SER A 165 4.32 12.73 3.93
N ARG A 166 3.23 13.46 4.21
CA ARG A 166 3.07 14.28 5.42
C ARG A 166 2.67 13.47 6.65
N TRP A 167 2.08 12.28 6.47
CA TRP A 167 1.57 11.47 7.57
C TRP A 167 2.07 10.02 7.60
N ASP A 168 2.42 9.43 6.45
CA ASP A 168 2.97 8.07 6.38
C ASP A 168 4.51 8.14 6.42
N ASP A 169 5.10 8.11 7.61
CA ASP A 169 6.57 8.09 7.78
C ASP A 169 7.26 6.88 7.12
N MET A 170 6.49 5.86 6.72
CA MET A 170 7.04 4.74 5.99
C MET A 170 7.17 5.02 4.50
N LEU A 171 6.62 6.10 3.95
CA LEU A 171 6.84 6.54 2.58
C LEU A 171 8.00 7.53 2.53
N ILE A 172 9.19 7.05 2.18
CA ILE A 172 10.42 7.87 2.13
C ILE A 172 10.45 8.74 0.86
N HIS A 173 9.99 8.17 -0.25
CA HIS A 173 10.03 8.80 -1.56
C HIS A 173 8.79 8.39 -2.36
N ALA A 174 8.20 9.36 -3.06
CA ALA A 174 7.19 9.14 -4.07
C ALA A 174 7.41 10.09 -5.23
N SER A 175 7.42 9.56 -6.46
CA SER A 175 7.52 10.39 -7.67
C SER A 175 6.76 9.76 -8.83
N THR A 176 5.95 10.56 -9.50
CA THR A 176 5.31 10.18 -10.77
C THR A 176 6.36 10.12 -11.88
N ILE A 177 6.46 8.98 -12.55
CA ILE A 177 7.37 8.74 -13.67
C ILE A 177 6.67 9.11 -14.98
N GLN A 178 5.42 8.67 -15.15
CA GLN A 178 4.60 8.94 -16.33
C GLN A 178 3.12 8.97 -15.95
N GLU A 179 2.33 9.72 -16.70
CA GLU A 179 0.88 9.83 -16.52
C GLU A 179 0.19 9.87 -17.89
N CYS A 180 -0.92 9.12 -18.01
CA CYS A 180 -1.76 9.10 -19.20
C CYS A 180 -3.00 9.94 -18.93
N GLU A 181 -3.05 11.15 -19.48
CA GLU A 181 -4.15 12.10 -19.26
C GLU A 181 -5.51 11.55 -19.68
N VAL A 182 -5.57 10.69 -20.71
CA VAL A 182 -6.82 10.13 -21.22
C VAL A 182 -7.45 9.10 -20.25
N THR A 183 -6.63 8.31 -19.57
CA THR A 183 -7.13 7.20 -18.73
C THR A 183 -6.93 7.42 -17.24
N GLY A 184 -6.15 8.43 -16.85
CA GLY A 184 -5.67 8.62 -15.48
C GLY A 184 -4.68 7.53 -15.02
N THR A 185 -4.13 6.73 -15.95
CA THR A 185 -3.14 5.70 -15.59
C THR A 185 -1.82 6.37 -15.27
N MET A 186 -1.27 6.09 -14.08
CA MET A 186 0.01 6.62 -13.64
C MET A 186 1.03 5.50 -13.46
N MET A 187 2.29 5.77 -13.81
CA MET A 187 3.44 5.00 -13.37
C MET A 187 4.17 5.80 -12.29
N VAL A 188 4.38 5.21 -11.11
CA VAL A 188 4.91 5.89 -9.94
C VAL A 188 6.04 5.06 -9.32
N GLN A 189 7.07 5.73 -8.81
CA GLN A 189 8.09 5.12 -7.97
C GLN A 189 7.79 5.44 -6.50
N TRP A 190 7.70 4.41 -5.66
CA TRP A 190 7.67 4.55 -4.20
C TRP A 190 8.89 3.90 -3.58
N VAL A 191 9.46 4.52 -2.53
CA VAL A 191 10.41 3.88 -1.63
C VAL A 191 9.81 3.85 -0.24
N ARG A 192 9.62 2.65 0.31
CA ARG A 192 9.09 2.45 1.66
C ARG A 192 10.17 2.04 2.65
N LYS A 193 10.14 2.68 3.81
CA LYS A 193 11.01 2.39 4.95
C LYS A 193 10.71 0.99 5.49
N PHE A 194 11.73 0.17 5.67
CA PHE A 194 11.64 -1.13 6.33
C PHE A 194 12.50 -1.16 7.61
N PRO A 195 12.20 -2.07 8.55
CA PRO A 195 12.99 -2.23 9.76
C PRO A 195 14.49 -2.25 9.46
N PHE A 196 15.31 -1.60 10.31
CA PHE A 196 16.72 -1.31 10.02
C PHE A 196 17.60 -2.53 9.67
N PHE A 197 17.18 -3.74 10.06
CA PHE A 197 17.84 -5.00 9.71
C PHE A 197 17.47 -5.52 8.29
N CYS A 198 16.51 -4.88 7.64
CA CYS A 198 16.10 -5.08 6.26
C CYS A 198 16.51 -3.86 5.42
N SER A 199 16.79 -4.06 4.14
CA SER A 199 16.84 -2.92 3.20
C SER A 199 15.44 -2.32 3.04
N ASP A 200 15.35 -1.05 2.70
CA ASP A 200 14.09 -0.45 2.24
C ASP A 200 13.55 -1.14 0.99
N ARG A 201 12.28 -0.90 0.68
CA ARG A 201 11.60 -1.51 -0.47
C ARG A 201 11.24 -0.46 -1.49
N GLU A 202 11.62 -0.71 -2.73
CA GLU A 202 11.26 0.12 -3.86
C GLU A 202 10.18 -0.56 -4.68
N TYR A 203 9.18 0.21 -5.06
CA TYR A 203 8.08 -0.22 -5.90
C TYR A 203 8.06 0.67 -7.13
N ILE A 204 8.01 0.06 -8.30
CA ILE A 204 7.58 0.71 -9.52
C ILE A 204 6.16 0.22 -9.75
N ILE A 205 5.19 1.10 -9.61
CA ILE A 205 3.77 0.74 -9.65
C ILE A 205 3.08 1.43 -10.82
N GLY A 206 2.23 0.67 -11.51
CA GLY A 206 1.18 1.22 -12.35
C GLY A 206 -0.09 1.30 -11.52
N ARG A 207 -0.78 2.44 -11.57
CA ARG A 207 -2.06 2.60 -10.88
C ARG A 207 -3.09 3.32 -11.74
N ARG A 208 -4.36 2.98 -11.55
CA ARG A 208 -5.50 3.65 -12.20
C ARG A 208 -6.74 3.64 -11.32
N ILE A 209 -7.59 4.66 -11.45
CA ILE A 209 -8.95 4.72 -10.89
C ILE A 209 -9.97 4.63 -12.02
N TRP A 210 -11.01 3.83 -11.83
CA TRP A 210 -12.26 3.93 -12.58
C TRP A 210 -13.34 4.53 -11.68
N ASP A 211 -14.02 5.54 -12.19
CA ASP A 211 -15.13 6.24 -11.52
C ASP A 211 -16.45 5.76 -12.13
N ALA A 212 -17.34 5.25 -11.28
CA ALA A 212 -18.69 4.83 -11.61
C ALA A 212 -19.66 5.51 -10.65
N GLU A 213 -19.93 6.81 -10.86
CA GLU A 213 -20.93 7.58 -10.13
C GLU A 213 -20.76 7.49 -8.60
N ARG A 214 -19.61 7.99 -8.09
CA ARG A 214 -19.23 7.98 -6.66
C ARG A 214 -18.86 6.60 -6.11
N THR A 215 -18.69 5.64 -6.99
CA THR A 215 -18.09 4.34 -6.71
C THR A 215 -16.75 4.27 -7.42
N TYR A 216 -15.69 4.00 -6.66
CA TYR A 216 -14.32 4.02 -7.18
C TYR A 216 -13.69 2.65 -7.12
N TYR A 217 -13.13 2.23 -8.25
CA TYR A 217 -12.33 1.02 -8.39
C TYR A 217 -10.90 1.43 -8.63
N CYS A 218 -10.02 1.16 -7.67
CA CYS A 218 -8.62 1.54 -7.75
C CYS A 218 -7.75 0.30 -7.85
N VAL A 219 -6.87 0.26 -8.84
CA VAL A 219 -5.88 -0.81 -8.99
C VAL A 219 -4.49 -0.20 -8.92
N THR A 220 -3.60 -0.88 -8.19
CA THR A 220 -2.17 -0.60 -8.14
C THR A 220 -1.41 -1.92 -8.25
N LYS A 221 -0.53 -2.05 -9.24
CA LYS A 221 0.29 -3.27 -9.42
C LYS A 221 1.72 -2.95 -9.77
N GLY A 222 2.64 -3.88 -9.48
CA GLY A 222 4.04 -3.77 -9.87
C GLY A 222 4.18 -3.83 -11.38
N VAL A 223 5.02 -2.95 -11.95
CA VAL A 223 5.20 -2.83 -13.41
C VAL A 223 6.69 -2.75 -13.76
N PRO A 224 7.10 -3.30 -14.92
CA PRO A 224 8.46 -3.14 -15.38
C PRO A 224 8.72 -1.67 -15.77
N CYS A 225 9.93 -1.19 -15.48
CA CYS A 225 10.40 0.13 -15.90
C CYS A 225 11.89 0.03 -16.20
N SER A 226 12.26 0.28 -17.46
CA SER A 226 13.64 0.21 -17.93
C SER A 226 14.45 1.47 -17.61
N SER A 227 13.80 2.63 -17.49
CA SER A 227 14.46 3.90 -17.17
C SER A 227 14.97 3.97 -15.73
N ILE A 228 14.46 3.13 -14.83
CA ILE A 228 14.91 3.04 -13.44
C ILE A 228 15.50 1.65 -13.20
N PRO A 229 16.81 1.45 -13.37
CA PRO A 229 17.45 0.14 -13.18
C PRO A 229 17.40 -0.30 -11.72
N ARG A 230 17.47 -1.63 -11.48
CA ARG A 230 17.46 -2.19 -10.12
C ARG A 230 18.75 -1.83 -9.40
N GLN A 231 18.60 -1.40 -8.16
CA GLN A 231 19.71 -1.14 -7.24
C GLN A 231 19.78 -2.26 -6.19
N SER A 232 20.93 -2.39 -5.52
CA SER A 232 21.10 -3.35 -4.42
C SER A 232 20.34 -2.90 -3.15
N LYS A 233 20.24 -1.58 -2.95
CA LYS A 233 19.46 -0.91 -1.91
C LYS A 233 18.90 0.40 -2.51
N PRO A 234 17.59 0.71 -2.36
CA PRO A 234 16.53 -0.14 -1.81
C PRO A 234 16.31 -1.43 -2.64
N ARG A 235 15.75 -2.49 -2.02
CA ARG A 235 15.43 -3.74 -2.73
C ARG A 235 14.11 -3.58 -3.49
N ARG A 236 14.14 -3.81 -4.81
CA ARG A 236 12.93 -3.72 -5.64
C ARG A 236 11.97 -4.88 -5.37
N VAL A 237 10.71 -4.53 -5.16
CA VAL A 237 9.60 -5.49 -5.09
C VAL A 237 9.15 -5.81 -6.51
N VAL A 238 9.24 -7.08 -6.89
CA VAL A 238 8.91 -7.54 -8.25
C VAL A 238 7.44 -7.91 -8.37
N LEU A 239 6.90 -8.63 -7.39
CA LEU A 239 5.50 -9.04 -7.34
C LEU A 239 4.75 -8.13 -6.38
N TYR A 240 3.85 -7.32 -6.91
CA TYR A 240 3.00 -6.44 -6.12
C TYR A 240 1.65 -6.29 -6.79
N TYR A 241 0.58 -6.48 -6.02
CA TYR A 241 -0.79 -6.19 -6.42
C TYR A 241 -1.55 -5.69 -5.20
N SER A 242 -2.28 -4.61 -5.38
CA SER A 242 -3.16 -4.00 -4.39
C SER A 242 -4.32 -3.36 -5.13
N SER A 243 -5.51 -3.46 -4.56
CA SER A 243 -6.69 -2.87 -5.17
C SER A 243 -7.71 -2.49 -4.10
N SER A 244 -8.50 -1.45 -4.35
CA SER A 244 -9.53 -1.00 -3.43
C SER A 244 -10.82 -0.68 -4.17
N PHE A 245 -11.92 -0.82 -3.44
CA PHE A 245 -13.26 -0.49 -3.87
C PHE A 245 -13.86 0.45 -2.83
N ILE A 246 -14.25 1.64 -3.25
CA ILE A 246 -14.72 2.71 -2.36
C ILE A 246 -16.14 3.10 -2.79
N ARG A 247 -17.06 3.08 -1.84
CA ARG A 247 -18.46 3.48 -2.04
C ARG A 247 -19.07 3.99 -0.73
N ALA A 248 -20.20 4.69 -0.84
CA ALA A 248 -21.07 4.92 0.31
C ALA A 248 -21.67 3.59 0.80
N VAL A 249 -21.85 3.46 2.12
CA VAL A 249 -22.39 2.27 2.79
C VAL A 249 -23.79 2.56 3.31
#